data_AF-A0A7C4JIB0-F1
#
_entry.id   AF-A0A7C4JIB0-F1
#
_cell.length_a   1.000
_cell.length_b   1.000
_cell.length_c   1.000
_cell.angle_alpha   90.00
_cell.angle_beta   90.00
_cell.angle_gamma   90.00
#
_symmetry.space_group_name_H-M   'P 1'
#
loop_
_entity.id
_entity.type
_entity.pdbx_description
1 polymer ?
#
loop_
_entity_poly.entity_id
_entity_poly.type
_entity_poly.pdbx_seq_one_letter_code
_entity_poly.pdbx_strand_id
1 'polypeptide(L)' 'MKIRVVIPPWTKGGLKTIVKHVIKGLLKGGYVVEVIQINESKLMKVFSTDIKVAYTCQSSNKPDAVLYFGSIYRYLDT' A
#
# COMPACT_ATOMS: atom_id res chain seq x y z
N MET A 1 -6.06 -18.03 2.43
CA MET A 1 -5.02 -17.20 1.79
C MET A 1 -4.86 -15.90 2.58
N LYS A 2 -3.62 -15.59 2.97
CA LYS A 2 -3.23 -14.42 3.74
C LYS A 2 -2.76 -13.32 2.80
N ILE A 3 -3.43 -12.18 2.83
CA ILE A 3 -3.13 -11.02 2.01
C ILE A 3 -2.60 -9.91 2.89
N ARG A 4 -1.46 -9.33 2.51
CA ARG A 4 -0.90 -8.16 3.18
C ARG A 4 -1.22 -6.90 2.38
N VAL A 5 -1.87 -5.94 3.02
CA VAL A 5 -2.20 -4.63 2.45
C VAL A 5 -1.26 -3.59 3.02
N VAL A 6 -0.51 -2.94 2.16
CA VAL A 6 0.48 -1.93 2.51
C VAL A 6 -0.06 -0.54 2.18
N ILE A 7 -0.21 0.29 3.22
CA ILE A 7 -0.82 1.61 3.16
C ILE A 7 0.27 2.69 3.37
N PRO A 8 0.54 3.55 2.37
CA PRO A 8 1.44 4.68 2.54
C PRO A 8 0.91 5.71 3.53
N PRO A 9 1.79 6.52 4.15
CA PRO A 9 1.43 7.52 5.14
C PRO A 9 0.60 8.68 4.56
N TRP A 10 0.77 9.00 3.27
CA TRP A 10 -0.05 9.99 2.55
C TRP A 10 -1.40 9.48 2.09
N THR A 11 -1.83 8.29 2.55
CA THR A 11 -3.16 7.75 2.21
C THR A 11 -4.25 8.61 2.82
N LYS A 12 -4.81 9.51 2.01
CA LYS A 12 -5.82 10.49 2.39
C LYS A 12 -6.92 10.55 1.34
N GLY A 13 -8.03 11.20 1.69
CA GLY A 13 -9.15 11.44 0.76
C GLY A 13 -9.65 10.17 0.06
N GLY A 14 -9.79 10.24 -1.27
CA GLY A 14 -10.29 9.14 -2.10
C GLY A 14 -9.48 7.85 -1.98
N LEU A 15 -8.15 7.92 -1.84
CA LEU A 15 -7.31 6.74 -1.69
C LEU A 15 -7.66 5.96 -0.41
N LYS A 16 -7.96 6.67 0.69
CA LYS A 16 -8.39 6.04 1.95
C LYS A 16 -9.72 5.29 1.77
N THR A 17 -10.64 5.84 0.99
CA THR A 17 -11.93 5.19 0.68
C THR A 17 -11.74 3.93 -0.16
N ILE A 18 -10.88 3.97 -1.18
CA ILE A 18 -10.56 2.82 -2.02
C ILE A 18 -9.95 1.69 -1.17
N VAL A 19 -8.93 2.00 -0.38
CA VAL A 19 -8.26 1.03 0.50
C VAL A 19 -9.26 0.36 1.44
N LYS A 20 -10.16 1.13 2.06
CA LYS A 20 -11.22 0.59 2.92
C LYS A 20 -12.15 -0.37 2.19
N HIS A 21 -12.56 -0.04 0.96
CA HIS A 21 -13.44 -0.90 0.17
C HIS A 21 -12.75 -2.21 -0.22
N VAL A 22 -11.48 -2.14 -0.62
CA VAL A 22 -10.70 -3.34 -0.96
C VAL A 22 -10.55 -4.25 0.26
N ILE A 23 -10.14 -3.72 1.41
CA ILE A 23 -10.02 -4.51 2.66
C ILE A 23 -11.35 -5.16 3.02
N LYS A 24 -12.47 -4.43 2.92
CA LYS A 24 -13.81 -4.96 3.18
C LYS A 24 -14.18 -6.09 2.21
N GLY A 25 -13.84 -5.95 0.93
CA GLY A 25 -14.05 -6.99 -0.08
C GLY A 25 -13.22 -8.25 0.21
N LEU A 26 -11.96 -8.09 0.59
CA LEU A 26 -11.09 -9.20 0.97
C LEU A 26 -11.61 -9.95 2.21
N LEU A 27 -12.01 -9.23 3.26
CA LEU A 27 -12.58 -9.87 4.44
C LEU A 27 -13.87 -10.65 4.13
N LYS A 28 -14.75 -10.08 3.28
CA LYS A 28 -15.96 -10.77 2.81
C LYS A 28 -15.66 -12.01 1.98
N GLY A 29 -14.54 -12.04 1.26
CA GLY A 29 -14.08 -13.20 0.50
C GLY A 29 -13.42 -14.29 1.34
N GLY A 30 -13.39 -14.16 2.67
CA GLY A 30 -12.77 -15.13 3.57
C GLY A 30 -11.24 -15.06 3.61
N TYR A 31 -10.65 -13.98 3.09
CA TYR A 31 -9.20 -13.77 3.14
C TYR A 31 -8.76 -13.29 4.53
N VAL A 32 -7.60 -13.77 4.99
CA VAL A 32 -6.96 -13.23 6.19
C VAL A 32 -6.18 -11.99 5.78
N VAL A 33 -6.58 -10.81 6.24
CA VAL A 33 -5.98 -9.54 5.83
C VAL A 33 -5.07 -8.98 6.93
N GLU A 34 -3.80 -8.77 6.60
CA GLU A 34 -2.83 -8.06 7.45
C GLU A 34 -2.61 -6.66 6.88
N VAL A 35 -2.89 -5.62 7.67
CA VAL A 35 -2.71 -4.22 7.23
C VAL A 35 -1.43 -3.66 7.83
N ILE A 36 -0.53 -3.16 6.98
CA ILE A 36 0.70 -2.48 7.38
C ILE A 36 0.65 -1.03 6.92
N GLN A 37 0.77 -0.11 7.87
CA GLN A 37 0.96 1.30 7.57
C GLN A 37 2.45 1.63 7.55
N ILE A 38 2.93 2.16 6.43
CA ILE A 38 4.33 2.58 6.30
C ILE A 38 4.48 4.00 6.88
N ASN A 39 5.51 4.22 7.69
CA ASN A 39 5.93 5.57 8.12
C ASN A 39 6.79 6.22 7.03
N GLU A 40 6.69 7.54 6.86
CA GLU A 40 7.42 8.27 5.80
C GLU A 40 8.94 8.01 5.82
N SER A 41 9.52 7.79 7.01
CA SER A 41 10.94 7.47 7.19
C SER A 41 11.38 6.13 6.62
N LYS A 42 10.45 5.21 6.34
CA LYS A 42 10.72 3.87 5.78
C LYS A 42 10.52 3.81 4.26
N LEU A 43 10.21 4.94 3.63
CA LEU A 43 10.09 5.03 2.19
C LEU A 43 11.45 5.37 1.61
N MET A 44 11.92 4.55 0.66
CA MET A 44 13.05 4.95 -0.15
C MET A 44 12.63 6.12 -1.03
N LYS A 45 13.32 7.26 -0.87
CA LYS A 45 13.16 8.45 -1.73
C LYS A 45 13.82 8.12 -3.07
N VAL A 46 13.03 7.72 -4.07
CA VAL A 46 13.53 7.35 -5.39
C VAL A 46 13.25 8.51 -6.35
N PHE A 47 14.28 9.32 -6.60
CA PHE A 47 14.28 10.32 -7.67
C PHE A 47 14.72 9.64 -8.97
N SER A 48 13.76 9.16 -9.75
CA SER A 48 13.83 9.07 -11.22
C SER A 48 12.55 8.41 -11.70
N THR A 49 12.23 8.65 -12.97
CA THR A 49 10.99 8.37 -13.71
C THR A 49 10.47 6.92 -13.72
N ASP A 50 11.04 6.00 -12.93
CA ASP A 50 10.58 4.62 -12.77
C ASP A 50 10.05 4.38 -11.36
N ILE A 51 8.73 4.27 -11.22
CA ILE A 51 8.07 4.02 -9.94
C ILE A 51 8.30 2.56 -9.53
N LYS A 52 9.43 2.30 -8.86
CA LYS A 52 9.70 1.03 -8.19
C LYS A 52 9.42 1.20 -6.70
N VAL A 53 8.21 0.84 -6.27
CA VAL A 53 7.84 0.76 -4.84
C VAL A 53 8.46 -0.51 -4.25
N ALA A 54 9.76 -0.48 -3.96
CA ALA A 54 10.44 -1.56 -3.26
C ALA A 54 10.27 -1.36 -1.75
N TYR A 55 9.22 -1.92 -1.17
CA TYR A 55 9.12 -2.08 0.28
C TYR A 55 9.36 -3.55 0.62
N THR A 56 10.56 -3.85 1.12
CA THR A 56 10.95 -5.18 1.54
C THR A 56 10.27 -5.50 2.86
N CYS A 57 9.18 -6.26 2.81
CA CYS A 57 8.52 -6.80 3.99
C CYS A 57 9.39 -7.93 4.58
N GLN A 58 10.47 -7.59 5.29
CA GLN A 58 11.21 -8.56 6.09
C GLN A 58 10.37 -8.92 7.33
N SER A 59 9.50 -9.91 7.20
CA SER A 59 8.71 -10.47 8.30
C SER A 59 8.73 -11.99 8.22
N SER A 60 8.91 -12.64 9.36
CA SER A 60 8.84 -14.10 9.56
C SER A 60 7.47 -14.68 9.22
N ASN A 61 6.44 -13.84 9.12
CA ASN A 61 5.08 -14.24 8.79
C ASN A 61 4.77 -13.88 7.33
N LYS A 62 5.18 -14.74 6.39
CA LYS A 62 5.04 -14.50 4.93
C LYS A 62 3.57 -14.50 4.50
N PRO A 63 3.10 -13.45 3.82
CA PRO A 63 1.78 -13.45 3.18
C PRO A 63 1.83 -14.21 1.85
N ASP A 64 0.69 -14.73 1.40
CA ASP A 64 0.55 -15.36 0.08
C ASP A 64 0.54 -14.31 -1.04
N ALA A 65 0.05 -13.10 -0.74
CA ALA A 65 0.02 -11.97 -1.67
C ALA A 65 0.21 -10.64 -0.95
N VAL A 66 0.78 -9.65 -1.66
CA VAL A 66 0.96 -8.27 -1.15
C VAL A 66 0.29 -7.27 -2.10
N LEU A 67 -0.56 -6.40 -1.56
CA LEU A 67 -1.15 -5.27 -2.29
C LEU A 67 -0.52 -3.97 -1.81
N TYR A 68 0.01 -3.20 -2.77
CA TYR A 68 0.54 -1.86 -2.55
C TYR A 68 -0.43 -0.81 -3.07
N PHE A 69 -0.75 0.18 -2.25
CA PHE A 69 -1.52 1.35 -2.65
C PHE A 69 -0.60 2.56 -2.78
N GLY A 70 -0.92 3.48 -3.69
CA GLY A 70 -0.19 4.71 -3.90
C GLY A 70 -0.99 5.67 -4.76
N SER A 71 -0.61 6.94 -4.72
CA SER A 71 -1.11 7.98 -5.61
C SER A 71 0.07 8.63 -6.30
N ILE A 72 -0.04 8.84 -7.60
CA ILE A 72 0.92 9.60 -8.40
C ILE A 72 0.27 10.95 -8.69
N TYR A 73 0.86 12.03 -8.18
CA TYR A 73 0.41 13.39 -8.47
C TYR A 73 1.36 14.00 -9.49
N ARG A 74 0.83 14.41 -10.64
CA ARG A 74 1.56 15.27 -11.58
C ARG A 74 1.22 16.71 -11.21
N TYR A 75 2.23 17.46 -10.78
CA TYR A 75 2.09 18.91 -10.68
C TYR A 75 2.02 19.45 -12.12
N LEU A 76 0.94 20.20 -12.41
CA LEU A 76 0.86 20.97 -13.64
C LEU A 76 1.56 22.29 -13.33
N ASP A 77 2.62 22.60 -14.07
CA ASP A 77 3.29 23.89 -13.97
C ASP A 77 2.25 24.99 -14.26
N THR A 78 1.99 25.84 -13.27
CA THR A 78 1.21 27.08 -13.40
C THR A 78 2.11 28.23 -13.76
#